data_AF-N6U0M6-F1
#
_entry.id   AF-N6U0M6-F1
#
_cell.length_a   1.000
_cell.length_b   1.000
_cell.length_c   1.000
_cell.angle_alpha   90.00
_cell.angle_beta   90.00
_cell.angle_gamma   90.00
#
_symmetry.space_group_name_H-M   'P 1'
#
loop_
_entity.id
_entity.type
_entity.pdbx_description
1 polymer ?
#
loop_
_entity_poly.entity_id
_entity_poly.type
_entity_poly.pdbx_seq_one_letter_code
_entity_poly.pdbx_strand_id
1 'polypeptide(L)'
;MGYKRAEGVKAQLRHARVKLKHLVEAAGALRGLSVNRAQAYLADVLARRRCVPFRRFKGGVGRCRQAKQFRTVQGRWPMKAARCLRGLLRSALANAEHLGRDPDELKVGLVQANAAPIVTRNTFRAHGRINPYRTHPSHIQLVLTSL
;
A
#
# COMPACT_ATOMS: atom_id res chain seq x y z
N MET A 1 -4.12 19.40 2.93
CA MET A 1 -4.20 19.47 1.46
C MET A 1 -5.27 18.51 0.99
N GLY A 2 -6.50 19.01 0.83
CA GLY A 2 -7.66 18.21 0.40
C GLY A 2 -7.70 18.12 -1.12
N TYR A 3 -8.10 16.97 -1.65
CA TYR A 3 -8.35 16.78 -3.09
C TYR A 3 -9.80 17.14 -3.41
N LYS A 4 -10.05 17.76 -4.57
CA LYS A 4 -11.42 18.00 -5.04
C LYS A 4 -12.07 16.64 -5.36
N ARG A 5 -13.17 16.31 -4.65
CA ARG A 5 -13.85 15.00 -4.75
C ARG A 5 -14.47 14.70 -6.12
N ALA A 6 -14.72 15.73 -6.92
CA ALA A 6 -15.39 15.64 -8.23
C ALA A 6 -14.42 15.29 -9.38
N GLU A 7 -13.14 15.65 -9.27
CA GLU A 7 -12.16 15.51 -10.36
C GLU A 7 -11.31 14.22 -10.24
N GLY A 8 -11.34 13.55 -9.08
CA GLY A 8 -10.46 12.43 -8.79
C GLY A 8 -11.00 11.07 -9.23
N VAL A 9 -10.15 10.27 -9.89
CA VAL A 9 -10.44 8.87 -10.26
C VAL A 9 -10.23 7.96 -9.06
N LYS A 10 -11.25 7.17 -8.70
CA LYS A 10 -11.27 6.38 -7.46
C LYS A 10 -11.09 4.89 -7.76
N ALA A 11 -10.38 4.20 -6.87
CA ALA A 11 -10.33 2.75 -6.81
C ALA A 11 -10.30 2.28 -5.36
N GLN A 12 -11.00 1.19 -5.05
CA GLN A 12 -11.05 0.62 -3.71
C GLN A 12 -10.89 -0.90 -3.77
N LEU A 13 -10.19 -1.46 -2.79
CA LEU A 13 -10.18 -2.88 -2.49
C LEU A 13 -10.64 -3.12 -1.05
N ARG A 14 -11.64 -3.96 -0.85
CA ARG A 14 -12.18 -4.29 0.48
C ARG A 14 -11.75 -5.68 0.93
N HIS A 15 -11.60 -5.87 2.25
CA HIS A 15 -11.27 -7.16 2.88
C HIS A 15 -10.02 -7.85 2.29
N ALA A 16 -9.04 -7.06 1.83
CA ALA A 16 -7.81 -7.61 1.28
C ALA A 16 -7.03 -8.36 2.37
N ARG A 17 -6.66 -9.62 2.11
CA ARG A 17 -5.87 -10.44 3.04
C ARG A 17 -4.38 -10.02 3.07
N VAL A 18 -4.11 -8.75 3.35
CA VAL A 18 -2.78 -8.16 3.39
C VAL A 18 -2.62 -7.43 4.72
N LYS A 19 -1.45 -7.57 5.36
CA LYS A 19 -1.19 -6.94 6.65
C LYS A 19 -1.27 -5.42 6.56
N LEU A 20 -2.12 -4.82 7.37
CA LEU A 20 -2.32 -3.37 7.45
C LEU A 20 -1.01 -2.60 7.58
N LYS A 21 -0.13 -3.02 8.49
CA LYS A 21 1.14 -2.34 8.76
C LYS A 21 1.98 -2.17 7.50
N HIS A 22 2.08 -3.21 6.68
CA HIS A 22 2.86 -3.17 5.43
C HIS A 22 2.18 -2.31 4.38
N LEU A 23 0.85 -2.37 4.31
CA LEU A 23 0.06 -1.56 3.39
C LEU A 23 0.16 -0.07 3.70
N VAL A 24 0.10 0.33 4.97
CA VAL A 24 0.20 1.73 5.37
C VAL A 24 1.55 2.33 4.96
N GLU A 25 2.65 1.62 5.21
CA GLU A 25 3.99 2.09 4.82
C GLU A 25 4.15 2.14 3.30
N ALA A 26 3.70 1.10 2.59
CA ALA A 26 3.78 1.06 1.13
C ALA A 26 2.89 2.12 0.46
N ALA A 27 1.67 2.33 0.97
CA ALA A 27 0.77 3.39 0.51
C ALA A 27 1.33 4.79 0.77
N GLY A 28 1.97 4.98 1.93
CA GLY A 28 2.62 6.25 2.27
C GLY A 28 3.76 6.61 1.31
N ALA A 29 4.49 5.61 0.80
CA ALA A 29 5.55 5.82 -0.19
C ALA A 29 5.05 6.21 -1.59
N LEU A 30 3.80 5.89 -1.93
CA LEU A 30 3.20 6.22 -3.24
C LEU A 30 2.60 7.62 -3.30
N ARG A 31 2.32 8.23 -2.15
CA ARG A 31 1.62 9.52 -2.08
C ARG A 31 2.42 10.61 -2.79
N GLY A 32 1.78 11.32 -3.72
CA GLY A 32 2.38 12.40 -4.49
C GLY A 32 3.22 11.99 -5.69
N LEU A 33 3.41 10.69 -5.95
CA LEU A 33 4.06 10.23 -7.18
C LEU A 33 3.13 10.34 -8.38
N SER A 34 3.67 10.61 -9.57
CA SER A 34 2.94 10.38 -10.83
C SER A 34 2.63 8.89 -10.99
N VAL A 35 1.58 8.55 -11.75
CA VAL A 35 1.16 7.16 -11.89
C VAL A 35 2.27 6.28 -12.48
N ASN A 36 3.00 6.77 -13.50
CA ASN A 36 4.11 6.05 -14.10
C ASN A 36 5.25 5.79 -13.11
N ARG A 37 5.61 6.80 -12.30
CA ARG A 37 6.62 6.63 -11.24
C ARG A 37 6.15 5.68 -10.15
N ALA A 38 4.87 5.70 -9.79
CA ALA A 38 4.28 4.80 -8.81
C ALA A 38 4.32 3.34 -9.30
N GLN A 39 3.98 3.08 -10.56
CA GLN A 39 4.08 1.75 -11.17
C GLN A 39 5.53 1.23 -11.17
N ALA A 40 6.47 2.05 -11.66
CA ALA A 40 7.89 1.70 -11.70
C ALA A 40 8.43 1.42 -10.29
N TYR A 41 8.08 2.26 -9.31
CA TYR A 41 8.48 2.05 -7.92
C TYR A 41 7.96 0.72 -7.35
N LEU A 42 6.69 0.38 -7.60
CA LEU A 42 6.15 -0.91 -7.14
C LEU A 42 6.79 -2.10 -7.85
N ALA A 43 7.14 -1.98 -9.13
CA ALA A 43 7.89 -3.00 -9.85
C ALA A 43 9.29 -3.19 -9.24
N ASP A 44 9.99 -2.09 -8.92
CA ASP A 44 11.29 -2.13 -8.25
C ASP A 44 11.23 -2.73 -6.85
N VAL A 45 10.16 -2.47 -6.09
CA VAL A 45 9.93 -3.09 -4.78
C VAL A 45 9.75 -4.60 -4.92
N LEU A 46 9.03 -5.05 -5.96
CA LEU A 46 8.87 -6.47 -6.25
C LEU A 46 10.19 -7.14 -6.68
N ALA A 47 11.02 -6.42 -7.42
CA ALA A 47 12.36 -6.86 -7.82
C ALA A 47 13.42 -6.66 -6.70
N ARG A 48 13.03 -6.15 -5.53
CA ARG A 48 13.90 -5.79 -4.39
C ARG A 48 15.00 -4.76 -4.71
N ARG A 49 14.85 -4.00 -5.79
CA ARG A 49 15.77 -2.93 -6.21
C ARG A 49 15.61 -1.65 -5.38
N ARG A 50 14.37 -1.37 -4.95
CA ARG A 50 14.05 -0.26 -4.02
C ARG A 50 13.25 -0.77 -2.84
N CYS A 51 13.50 -0.24 -1.65
CA CYS A 51 12.78 -0.62 -0.44
C CYS A 51 11.57 0.28 -0.22
N VAL A 52 10.61 -0.20 0.57
CA VAL A 52 9.59 0.64 1.19
C VAL A 52 10.15 1.16 2.52
N PRO A 53 10.19 2.48 2.76
CA PRO A 53 10.60 3.04 4.05
C PRO A 53 9.52 2.73 5.10
N PHE A 54 9.93 2.22 6.26
CA PHE A 54 9.02 1.97 7.39
C PHE A 54 9.18 3.11 8.40
N ARG A 55 8.14 3.92 8.58
CA ARG A 55 8.15 5.13 9.43
C ARG A 55 7.31 4.96 10.69
N ARG A 56 6.05 4.53 10.55
CA ARG A 56 5.11 4.39 11.68
C ARG A 56 5.30 3.02 12.35
N PHE A 57 5.26 1.94 11.58
CA PHE A 57 5.34 0.57 12.07
C PHE A 57 6.76 -0.01 12.03
N LYS A 58 7.71 0.67 12.69
CA LYS A 58 9.14 0.39 12.57
C LYS A 58 9.76 -0.52 13.66
N GLY A 59 8.96 -0.97 14.64
CA GLY A 59 9.43 -1.86 15.71
C GLY A 59 9.95 -3.21 15.18
N GLY A 60 11.20 -3.56 15.50
CA GLY A 60 11.85 -4.79 15.02
C GLY A 60 12.12 -4.82 13.51
N VAL A 61 12.09 -3.68 12.82
CA VAL A 61 12.42 -3.60 11.40
C VAL A 61 13.93 -3.43 11.23
N GLY A 62 14.55 -4.30 10.42
CA GLY A 62 15.97 -4.22 10.09
C GLY A 62 16.32 -2.93 9.33
N ARG A 63 17.61 -2.56 9.38
CA ARG A 63 18.16 -1.43 8.64
C ARG A 63 18.44 -1.84 7.19
N CYS A 64 18.27 -0.90 6.25
CA CYS A 64 18.51 -1.16 4.83
C CYS A 64 19.20 0.04 4.18
N ARG A 65 20.28 -0.18 3.42
CA ARG A 65 21.00 0.89 2.70
C ARG A 65 20.09 1.67 1.74
N GLN A 66 19.15 0.99 1.09
CA GLN A 66 18.19 1.61 0.16
C GLN A 66 17.26 2.63 0.85
N ALA A 67 17.09 2.55 2.17
CA ALA A 67 16.25 3.47 2.92
C ALA A 67 16.83 4.89 2.98
N LYS A 68 18.14 5.05 2.74
CA LYS A 68 18.84 6.34 2.70
C LYS A 68 18.17 7.33 1.75
N GLN A 69 17.66 6.85 0.60
CA GLN A 69 16.95 7.69 -0.38
C GLN A 69 15.69 8.37 0.20
N PHE A 70 15.07 7.76 1.21
CA PHE A 70 13.84 8.23 1.86
C PHE A 70 14.10 8.99 3.16
N ARG A 71 15.38 9.31 3.44
CA ARG A 71 15.86 9.90 4.70
C ARG A 71 15.46 9.06 5.92
N THR A 72 15.45 7.73 5.76
CA THR A 72 15.20 6.79 6.86
C THR A 72 16.29 5.71 6.90
N VAL A 73 16.43 5.05 8.04
CA VAL A 73 17.39 3.95 8.21
C VAL A 73 16.73 2.57 8.01
N GLN A 74 15.43 2.50 8.28
CA GLN A 74 14.65 1.25 8.28
C GLN A 74 13.77 1.15 7.03
N GLY A 75 13.77 -0.03 6.41
CA GLY A 75 12.97 -0.33 5.23
C GLY A 75 12.88 -1.83 4.96
N ARG A 76 11.83 -2.26 4.25
CA ARG A 76 11.61 -3.67 3.83
C ARG A 76 11.01 -3.73 2.43
N TRP A 77 10.87 -4.94 1.89
CA TRP A 77 10.21 -5.22 0.61
C TRP A 77 8.90 -5.99 0.83
N PRO A 78 7.79 -5.29 1.17
CA PRO A 78 6.51 -5.95 1.44
C PRO A 78 5.83 -6.42 0.15
N MET A 79 6.28 -7.55 -0.40
CA MET A 79 5.84 -8.11 -1.69
C MET A 79 4.31 -8.20 -1.84
N LYS A 80 3.61 -8.72 -0.83
CA LYS A 80 2.16 -8.88 -0.88
C LYS A 80 1.42 -7.53 -0.94
N ALA A 81 1.93 -6.52 -0.24
CA ALA A 81 1.36 -5.17 -0.28
C ALA A 81 1.65 -4.50 -1.63
N ALA A 82 2.86 -4.64 -2.16
CA ALA A 82 3.23 -4.09 -3.46
C ALA A 82 2.40 -4.70 -4.61
N ARG A 83 2.20 -6.03 -4.63
CA ARG A 83 1.31 -6.68 -5.63
C ARG A 83 -0.12 -6.16 -5.53
N CYS A 84 -0.63 -6.02 -4.31
CA CYS A 84 -1.98 -5.50 -4.05
C CYS A 84 -2.15 -4.07 -4.57
N LEU A 85 -1.22 -3.17 -4.24
CA LEU A 85 -1.23 -1.77 -4.69
C LEU A 85 -1.04 -1.65 -6.21
N ARG A 86 -0.21 -2.50 -6.82
CA ARG A 86 -0.03 -2.53 -8.28
C ARG A 86 -1.33 -2.93 -8.99
N GLY A 87 -2.04 -3.92 -8.47
CA GLY A 87 -3.36 -4.31 -8.97
C GLY A 87 -4.40 -3.19 -8.83
N LEU A 88 -4.39 -2.49 -7.68
CA LEU A 88 -5.29 -1.36 -7.45
C LEU A 88 -4.99 -0.17 -8.38
N LEU A 89 -3.71 0.14 -8.63
CA LEU A 89 -3.31 1.18 -9.60
C LEU A 89 -3.75 0.84 -11.02
N ARG A 90 -3.62 -0.43 -11.45
CA ARG A 90 -4.11 -0.87 -12.76
C ARG A 90 -5.62 -0.69 -12.89
N SER A 91 -6.38 -1.01 -11.85
CA SER A 91 -7.83 -0.76 -11.83
C SER A 91 -8.17 0.73 -11.86
N ALA A 92 -7.39 1.57 -11.16
CA ALA A 92 -7.59 3.02 -11.20
C ALA A 92 -7.30 3.62 -12.58
N LEU A 93 -6.32 3.07 -13.31
CA LEU A 93 -6.02 3.49 -14.69
C LEU A 93 -7.13 3.11 -15.66
N ALA A 94 -7.64 1.88 -15.59
CA ALA A 94 -8.80 1.48 -16.39
C ALA A 94 -10.01 2.40 -16.14
N ASN A 95 -10.21 2.84 -14.90
CA ASN A 95 -11.26 3.82 -14.58
C ASN A 95 -10.95 5.21 -15.16
N ALA A 96 -9.67 5.61 -15.21
CA ALA A 96 -9.26 6.89 -15.78
C ALA A 96 -9.47 6.93 -17.30
N GLU A 97 -9.08 5.86 -18.00
CA GLU A 97 -9.32 5.66 -19.43
C GLU A 97 -10.83 5.71 -19.75
N HIS A 98 -11.65 5.02 -18.96
CA HIS A 98 -13.11 5.05 -19.11
C HIS A 98 -13.70 6.46 -18.92
N LEU A 99 -13.10 7.28 -18.06
CA LEU A 99 -13.51 8.66 -17.81
C LEU A 99 -12.85 9.66 -18.79
N GLY A 100 -12.09 9.20 -19.78
CA GLY A 100 -11.39 10.05 -20.76
C GLY A 100 -10.28 10.91 -20.15
N ARG A 101 -9.64 10.47 -19.06
CA ARG A 101 -8.52 11.15 -18.42
C ARG A 101 -7.20 10.55 -18.87
N ASP A 102 -6.25 11.40 -19.23
CA ASP A 102 -4.90 10.97 -19.61
C ASP A 102 -4.14 10.41 -18.38
N PRO A 103 -3.66 9.15 -18.41
CA PRO A 103 -2.79 8.57 -17.39
C PRO A 103 -1.56 9.39 -17.04
N ASP A 104 -0.98 10.11 -18.01
CA ASP A 104 0.28 10.84 -17.84
C ASP A 104 0.09 12.13 -17.03
N GLU A 105 -1.12 12.70 -17.10
CA GLU A 105 -1.51 13.89 -16.32
C GLU A 105 -1.94 13.55 -14.89
N LEU A 106 -1.93 12.27 -14.50
CA LEU A 106 -2.40 11.83 -13.19
C LEU A 106 -1.27 11.59 -12.19
N LYS A 107 -1.55 11.99 -10.95
CA LYS A 107 -0.75 11.65 -9.77
C LYS A 107 -1.57 10.97 -8.70
N VAL A 108 -0.87 10.29 -7.81
CA VAL A 108 -1.44 9.65 -6.63
C VAL A 108 -1.74 10.72 -5.58
N GLY A 109 -2.99 11.19 -5.53
CA GLY A 109 -3.43 12.21 -4.58
C GLY A 109 -3.63 11.63 -3.17
N LEU A 110 -4.60 10.72 -3.02
CA LEU A 110 -4.88 10.04 -1.76
C LEU A 110 -4.58 8.55 -1.87
N VAL A 111 -3.80 8.02 -0.92
CA VAL A 111 -3.75 6.58 -0.64
C VAL A 111 -3.95 6.38 0.85
N GLN A 112 -4.93 5.54 1.18
CA GLN A 112 -5.26 5.20 2.55
C GLN A 112 -5.47 3.69 2.67
N ALA A 113 -4.93 3.12 3.76
CA ALA A 113 -5.19 1.74 4.16
C ALA A 113 -5.79 1.73 5.57
N ASN A 114 -6.95 1.08 5.71
CA ASN A 114 -7.71 0.97 6.95
C ASN A 114 -7.81 -0.50 7.37
N ALA A 115 -7.96 -0.74 8.68
CA ALA A 115 -8.21 -2.07 9.20
C ALA A 115 -9.55 -2.60 8.68
N ALA A 116 -9.58 -3.87 8.30
CA ALA A 116 -10.82 -4.61 8.03
C ALA A 116 -11.14 -5.54 9.22
N PRO A 117 -12.36 -6.09 9.31
CA PRO A 117 -12.74 -7.03 10.36
C PRO A 117 -11.74 -8.18 10.51
N ILE A 118 -11.32 -8.44 11.75
CA ILE A 118 -10.29 -9.44 12.06
C ILE A 118 -10.87 -10.84 11.91
N VAL A 119 -10.13 -11.73 11.23
CA VAL A 119 -10.48 -13.14 11.13
C VAL A 119 -9.67 -13.91 12.16
N THR A 120 -10.34 -14.63 13.05
CA THR A 120 -9.71 -15.37 14.15
C THR A 120 -9.73 -16.87 13.87
N ARG A 121 -8.61 -17.54 14.16
CA ARG A 121 -8.48 -19.00 14.23
C ARG A 121 -7.87 -19.35 15.59
N ASN A 122 -7.85 -20.63 15.94
CA ASN A 122 -7.26 -21.09 17.19
C ASN A 122 -5.81 -21.55 16.96
N THR A 123 -4.97 -21.43 17.99
CA THR A 123 -3.66 -22.08 18.09
C THR A 123 -3.55 -22.75 19.44
N PHE A 124 -3.34 -24.06 19.41
CA PHE A 124 -3.11 -24.87 20.60
C PHE A 124 -1.70 -24.62 21.12
N ARG A 125 -1.57 -24.57 22.45
CA ARG A 125 -0.33 -24.26 23.17
C ARG A 125 -0.14 -25.30 24.28
N ALA A 126 1.05 -25.27 24.88
CA ALA A 126 1.39 -26.15 25.99
C ALA A 126 0.34 -26.10 27.11
N HIS A 127 0.17 -27.24 27.79
CA HIS A 127 -0.79 -27.43 28.89
C HIS A 127 -2.26 -27.15 28.49
N GLY A 128 -2.67 -27.56 27.29
CA GLY A 128 -4.07 -27.44 26.83
C GLY A 128 -4.56 -26.01 26.57
N ARG A 129 -3.67 -25.01 26.57
CA ARG A 129 -4.03 -23.60 26.37
C ARG A 129 -4.42 -23.33 24.92
N ILE A 130 -5.44 -22.49 24.72
CA ILE A 130 -5.89 -22.06 23.39
C ILE A 130 -5.71 -20.54 23.27
N ASN A 131 -4.90 -20.12 22.29
CA ASN A 131 -4.69 -18.71 21.98
C ASN A 131 -5.26 -18.35 20.61
N PRO A 132 -5.72 -17.10 20.40
CA PRO A 132 -6.23 -16.67 19.09
C PRO A 132 -5.10 -16.40 18.09
N TYR A 133 -5.17 -17.02 16.92
CA TYR A 133 -4.37 -16.70 15.74
C TYR A 133 -5.15 -15.77 14.79
N ARG A 134 -4.84 -14.48 14.89
CA ARG A 134 -5.59 -13.42 14.19
C ARG A 134 -4.96 -13.08 12.85
N THR A 135 -5.79 -13.04 11.81
CA THR A 135 -5.46 -12.45 10.52
C THR A 135 -5.99 -11.03 10.48
N HIS A 136 -5.13 -10.07 10.11
CA HIS A 136 -5.48 -8.65 10.01
C HIS A 136 -5.62 -8.25 8.54
N PRO A 137 -6.82 -8.40 7.93
CA PRO A 137 -7.09 -7.90 6.59
C PRO A 137 -7.19 -6.37 6.57
N SER A 138 -7.30 -5.78 5.38
CA SER A 138 -7.33 -4.32 5.22
C SER A 138 -8.24 -3.88 4.08
N HIS A 139 -8.79 -2.67 4.22
CA HIS A 139 -9.41 -1.93 3.12
C HIS A 139 -8.38 -0.94 2.57
N ILE A 140 -8.31 -0.77 1.26
CA ILE A 140 -7.40 0.16 0.60
C ILE A 140 -8.23 1.08 -0.29
N GLN A 141 -7.99 2.37 -0.21
CA GLN A 141 -8.58 3.38 -1.08
C GLN A 141 -7.47 4.17 -1.75
N LEU A 142 -7.63 4.37 -3.05
CA LEU A 142 -6.74 5.12 -3.92
C LEU A 142 -7.57 6.16 -4.67
N VAL A 143 -7.09 7.38 -4.71
CA VAL A 143 -7.63 8.46 -5.54
C VAL A 143 -6.50 9.06 -6.36
N LEU A 144 -6.64 9.00 -7.67
CA LEU A 144 -5.79 9.72 -8.60
C LEU A 144 -6.37 11.10 -8.83
N THR A 145 -5.51 12.10 -8.92
CA THR A 145 -5.87 13.49 -9.19
C THR A 145 -5.03 14.00 -10.34
N SER A 146 -5.47 15.05 -11.03
CA SER A 146 -4.61 15.79 -11.94
C SER A 146 -3.33 16.26 -11.24
N LEU A 147 -2.26 16.34 -12.02
CA LEU A 147 -0.93 16.80 -11.61
C LEU A 147 -0.94 18.25 -11.09
#